data_AF-A0A496YBT3-F1
#
_entry.id   AF-A0A496YBT3-F1
#
_cell.length_a   1.000
_cell.length_b   1.000
_cell.length_c   1.000
_cell.angle_alpha   90.00
_cell.angle_beta   90.00
_cell.angle_gamma   90.00
#
_symmetry.space_group_name_H-M   'P 1'
#
loop_
_entity.id
_entity.type
_entity.pdbx_description
1 polymer ?
#
loop_
_entity_poly.entity_id
_entity_poly.type
_entity_poly.pdbx_seq_one_letter_code
_entity_poly.pdbx_strand_id
1 'polypeptide(L)'
;MAIAIAMLLGVKIFLSGWYLTSVSRKIPVPGLVLAEENGATVKQEIPLDEKLRRKEKELREREELVKKRENELQLLQDKIDAKMSELNDLQTKLLNFSKKLAQREKALKDAQMNHLVALYSAMEPGKAAAIMDKLNLKTVVRILKYMKGKNAGKIMAMMPPEKGATISEALSKSN
;
A
#
# COMPACT_ATOMS: atom_id res chain seq x y z
N MET A 1 6.88 -1.00 -14.58
CA MET A 1 5.78 -0.27 -13.90
C MET A 1 5.52 1.09 -14.59
N ALA A 2 5.54 1.15 -15.93
CA ALA A 2 5.38 2.38 -16.71
C ALA A 2 4.10 2.42 -17.56
N ILE A 3 3.33 1.32 -17.58
CA ILE A 3 2.08 1.21 -18.36
C ILE A 3 0.86 1.66 -17.54
N ALA A 4 0.96 1.68 -16.19
CA ALA A 4 -0.14 2.09 -15.31
C ALA A 4 -0.32 3.62 -15.21
N ILE A 5 0.64 4.43 -15.68
CA ILE A 5 0.58 5.90 -15.58
C ILE A 5 -0.13 6.51 -16.80
N ALA A 6 -0.19 5.81 -17.93
CA ALA A 6 -0.84 6.30 -19.16
C ALA A 6 -2.38 6.21 -19.14
N MET A 7 -2.98 5.39 -18.26
CA MET A 7 -4.45 5.28 -18.19
C MET A 7 -5.13 6.35 -17.32
N LEU A 8 -4.38 7.08 -16.48
CA LEU A 8 -4.96 8.08 -15.58
C LEU A 8 -5.19 9.45 -16.23
N LEU A 9 -4.67 9.69 -17.44
CA LEU A 9 -4.92 10.92 -18.21
C LEU A 9 -6.09 10.80 -19.19
N GLY A 10 -6.55 9.58 -19.51
CA GLY A 10 -7.65 9.34 -20.45
C GLY A 10 -9.05 9.55 -19.87
N VAL A 11 -9.22 9.53 -18.54
CA VAL A 11 -10.54 9.65 -17.89
C VAL A 11 -10.99 11.11 -17.80
N LYS A 12 -10.06 12.08 -17.78
CA LYS A 12 -10.39 13.51 -17.65
C LYS A 12 -10.92 14.16 -18.93
N ILE A 13 -10.72 13.53 -20.09
CA ILE A 13 -11.24 14.01 -21.39
C ILE A 13 -12.57 13.30 -21.74
N PHE A 14 -12.87 12.16 -21.11
CA PHE A 14 -14.06 11.38 -21.42
C PHE A 14 -15.30 11.75 -20.57
N LEU A 15 -15.15 12.47 -19.46
CA LEU A 15 -16.29 12.92 -18.64
C LEU A 15 -16.80 14.35 -18.94
N SER A 16 -16.13 15.13 -19.80
CA SER A 16 -16.57 16.50 -20.15
C SER A 16 -17.16 16.63 -21.56
N GLY A 17 -17.25 15.54 -22.34
CA GLY A 17 -17.54 15.59 -23.79
C GLY A 17 -18.90 15.07 -24.27
N TRP A 18 -19.81 14.62 -23.39
CA TRP A 18 -21.07 13.98 -23.82
C TRP A 18 -22.36 14.74 -23.43
N TYR A 19 -22.27 15.98 -22.92
CA TYR A 19 -23.46 16.72 -22.47
C TYR A 19 -23.91 17.88 -23.37
N LEU A 20 -23.61 17.82 -24.67
CA LEU A 20 -24.33 18.62 -25.66
C LEU A 20 -24.80 17.70 -26.79
N THR A 21 -26.07 17.35 -26.77
CA THR A 21 -26.97 17.25 -27.95
C THR A 21 -28.24 16.49 -27.56
N SER A 22 -29.30 17.24 -27.25
CA SER A 22 -30.68 16.89 -27.63
C SER A 22 -31.69 17.85 -27.00
N VAL A 23 -31.84 19.03 -27.59
CA VAL A 23 -33.15 19.71 -27.57
C VAL A 23 -33.48 20.06 -29.01
N SER A 24 -34.14 19.12 -29.67
CA SER A 24 -34.68 19.28 -31.01
C SER A 24 -36.06 19.95 -30.95
N ARG A 25 -36.29 20.78 -31.96
CA ARG A 25 -37.46 21.62 -32.25
C ARG A 25 -38.81 20.91 -32.06
N LYS A 26 -39.77 21.61 -31.44
CA LYS A 26 -41.15 21.72 -31.93
C LYS A 26 -41.67 23.14 -31.66
N ILE A 27 -41.64 23.97 -32.70
CA ILE A 27 -42.38 25.24 -32.75
C ILE A 27 -43.69 24.92 -33.49
N PRO A 28 -44.87 24.99 -32.85
CA PRO A 28 -46.13 25.10 -33.58
C PRO A 28 -46.33 26.57 -33.96
N VAL A 29 -46.31 26.86 -35.26
CA VAL A 29 -46.84 28.11 -35.84
C VAL A 29 -48.31 27.93 -36.12
N PRO A 30 -49.17 28.77 -35.53
CA PRO A 30 -50.32 29.25 -36.29
C PRO A 30 -50.61 30.74 -36.05
N GLY A 31 -50.63 31.48 -37.18
CA GLY A 31 -51.69 32.46 -37.45
C GLY A 31 -51.49 33.89 -36.95
N LEU A 32 -51.29 34.80 -37.89
CA LEU A 32 -51.51 36.24 -37.72
C LEU A 32 -52.88 36.52 -37.09
N VAL A 33 -52.89 37.33 -36.03
CA VAL A 33 -53.98 38.28 -35.79
C VAL A 33 -53.34 39.63 -35.51
N LEU A 34 -53.50 40.54 -36.46
CA LEU A 34 -53.22 41.96 -36.30
C LEU A 34 -54.25 42.53 -35.32
N ALA A 35 -53.78 43.00 -34.17
CA ALA A 35 -54.54 43.93 -33.33
C ALA A 35 -53.52 44.84 -32.64
N GLU A 36 -53.31 45.98 -33.30
CA GLU A 36 -52.67 47.15 -32.74
C GLU A 36 -53.59 47.69 -31.63
N GLU A 37 -53.14 47.70 -30.39
CA GLU A 37 -53.68 48.66 -29.43
C GLU A 37 -52.62 49.12 -28.43
N ASN A 38 -52.50 50.45 -28.37
CA ASN A 38 -51.62 51.21 -27.52
C ASN A 38 -51.84 50.89 -26.04
N GLY A 39 -50.77 50.44 -25.38
CA GLY A 39 -50.71 50.31 -23.93
C GLY A 39 -49.28 50.49 -23.48
N ALA A 40 -48.92 51.73 -23.14
CA ALA A 40 -47.63 52.07 -22.55
C ALA A 40 -47.40 51.25 -21.27
N THR A 41 -46.63 50.17 -21.36
CA THR A 41 -46.05 49.54 -20.18
C THR A 41 -44.96 50.48 -19.69
N VAL A 42 -45.29 51.32 -18.70
CA VAL A 42 -44.29 52.01 -17.88
C VAL A 42 -43.43 50.93 -17.23
N LYS A 43 -42.29 50.66 -17.87
CA LYS A 43 -41.22 49.83 -17.33
C LYS A 43 -40.68 50.65 -16.17
N GLN A 44 -41.17 50.42 -14.95
CA GLN A 44 -40.52 50.93 -13.75
C GLN A 44 -39.13 50.30 -13.70
N GLU A 45 -38.17 50.99 -14.29
CA GLU A 45 -36.76 50.65 -14.17
C GLU A 45 -36.39 50.87 -12.71
N ILE A 46 -36.21 49.77 -11.97
CA ILE A 46 -35.64 49.81 -10.63
C ILE A 46 -34.40 50.73 -10.71
N PRO A 47 -34.29 51.78 -9.87
CA PRO A 47 -33.18 52.71 -9.90
C PRO A 47 -31.87 51.95 -9.89
N LEU A 48 -30.91 52.38 -10.72
CA LEU A 48 -29.62 51.71 -10.87
C LEU A 48 -28.95 51.45 -9.50
N ASP A 49 -29.08 52.40 -8.58
CA ASP A 49 -28.55 52.32 -7.22
C ASP A 49 -29.15 51.16 -6.41
N GLU A 50 -30.44 50.89 -6.55
CA GLU A 50 -31.09 49.78 -5.84
C GLU A 50 -30.68 48.43 -6.45
N LYS A 51 -30.50 48.36 -7.77
CA LYS A 51 -29.96 47.16 -8.43
C LYS A 51 -28.52 46.88 -7.99
N LEU A 52 -27.69 47.91 -7.86
CA LEU A 52 -26.31 47.79 -7.38
C LEU A 52 -26.27 47.32 -5.92
N ARG A 53 -27.06 47.93 -5.02
CA ARG A 53 -27.15 47.51 -3.63
C ARG A 53 -27.62 46.06 -3.46
N ARG A 54 -28.58 45.61 -4.28
CA ARG A 54 -29.02 44.20 -4.28
C ARG A 54 -27.91 43.25 -4.73
N LYS A 55 -27.18 43.60 -5.79
CA LYS A 55 -26.03 42.82 -6.27
C LYS A 55 -24.89 42.77 -5.25
N GLU A 56 -24.57 43.89 -4.61
CA GLU A 56 -23.55 43.93 -3.55
C GLU A 56 -23.92 43.03 -2.38
N LYS A 57 -25.19 43.03 -1.97
CA LYS A 57 -25.68 42.14 -0.91
C LYS A 57 -25.55 40.67 -1.31
N GLU A 58 -25.98 40.32 -2.53
CA GLU A 58 -25.87 38.95 -3.05
C GLU A 58 -24.40 38.49 -3.14
N LEU A 59 -23.50 39.37 -3.61
CA LEU A 59 -22.06 39.08 -3.66
C LEU A 59 -21.48 38.85 -2.27
N ARG A 60 -21.82 39.70 -1.27
CA ARG A 60 -21.39 39.51 0.12
C ARG A 60 -21.88 38.19 0.71
N GLU A 61 -23.14 37.83 0.48
CA GLU A 61 -23.69 36.55 0.96
C GLU A 61 -22.97 35.35 0.31
N ARG A 62 -22.64 35.44 -0.98
CA ARG A 62 -21.84 34.42 -1.69
C ARG A 62 -20.41 34.35 -1.17
N GLU A 63 -19.76 35.49 -0.94
CA GLU A 63 -18.40 35.56 -0.37
C GLU A 63 -18.34 34.92 1.02
N GLU A 64 -19.31 35.22 1.88
CA GLU A 64 -19.40 34.60 3.20
C GLU A 64 -19.62 33.08 3.11
N LEU A 65 -20.47 32.62 2.19
CA LEU A 65 -20.70 31.20 1.97
C LEU A 65 -19.43 30.49 1.47
N VAL A 66 -18.74 31.07 0.49
CA VAL A 66 -17.48 30.53 -0.03
C VAL A 66 -16.43 30.46 1.08
N LYS A 67 -16.26 31.53 1.85
CA LYS A 67 -15.32 31.58 2.97
C LYS A 67 -15.62 30.52 4.04
N LYS A 68 -16.89 30.26 4.35
CA LYS A 68 -17.29 29.18 5.27
C LYS A 68 -16.88 27.81 4.71
N ARG A 69 -17.14 27.56 3.43
CA ARG A 69 -16.77 26.30 2.76
C ARG A 69 -15.26 26.11 2.70
N GLU A 70 -14.49 27.15 2.41
CA GLU A 70 -13.04 27.11 2.40
C GLU A 70 -12.48 26.73 3.77
N ASN A 71 -13.00 27.33 4.85
CA ASN A 71 -12.60 26.98 6.21
C ASN A 71 -12.96 25.52 6.58
N GLU A 72 -14.15 25.05 6.18
CA GLU A 72 -14.56 23.65 6.37
C GLU A 72 -13.63 22.69 5.64
N LEU A 73 -13.31 23.00 4.38
CA LEU A 73 -12.41 22.20 3.55
C LEU A 73 -11.00 22.16 4.12
N GLN A 74 -10.48 23.29 4.60
CA GLN A 74 -9.16 23.35 5.23
C GLN A 74 -9.12 22.46 6.49
N LEU A 75 -10.14 22.55 7.35
CA LEU A 75 -10.22 21.72 8.56
C LEU A 75 -10.32 20.23 8.23
N LEU A 76 -11.02 19.87 7.15
CA LEU A 76 -11.07 18.49 6.67
C LEU A 76 -9.72 18.03 6.11
N GLN A 77 -9.03 18.89 5.35
CA GLN A 77 -7.69 18.63 4.84
C GLN A 77 -6.71 18.36 5.98
N ASP A 78 -6.68 19.23 6.99
CA ASP A 78 -5.81 19.07 8.16
C ASP A 78 -6.10 17.76 8.92
N LYS A 79 -7.39 17.38 9.03
CA LYS A 79 -7.80 16.08 9.62
C LYS A 79 -7.34 14.89 8.80
N ILE A 80 -7.40 14.98 7.48
CA ILE A 80 -6.93 13.93 6.57
C ILE A 80 -5.41 13.80 6.70
N ASP A 81 -4.68 14.90 6.70
CA ASP A 81 -3.22 14.90 6.81
C ASP A 81 -2.77 14.33 8.16
N ALA A 82 -3.45 14.70 9.25
CA ALA A 82 -3.20 14.12 10.57
C ALA A 82 -3.44 12.60 10.59
N LYS A 83 -4.52 12.12 9.99
CA LYS A 83 -4.83 10.68 9.88
C LYS A 83 -3.81 9.95 9.00
N MET A 84 -3.38 10.56 7.90
CA MET A 84 -2.34 9.99 7.03
C MET A 84 -1.00 9.87 7.76
N SER A 85 -0.62 10.87 8.55
CA SER A 85 0.57 10.82 9.40
C SER A 85 0.47 9.68 10.42
N GLU A 86 -0.66 9.56 11.12
CA GLU A 86 -0.88 8.50 12.10
C GLU A 86 -0.80 7.09 11.46
N LEU A 87 -1.41 6.93 10.27
CA LEU A 87 -1.35 5.67 9.53
C LEU A 87 0.08 5.32 9.10
N ASN A 88 0.86 6.30 8.63
CA ASN A 88 2.26 6.09 8.26
C ASN A 88 3.12 5.71 9.47
N ASP A 89 2.89 6.33 10.61
CA ASP A 89 3.57 6.00 11.87
C ASP A 89 3.23 4.58 12.34
N LEU A 90 1.94 4.20 12.27
CA LEU A 90 1.48 2.85 12.59
C LEU A 90 2.09 1.82 11.64
N GLN A 91 2.13 2.09 10.34
CA GLN A 91 2.75 1.22 9.35
C GLN A 91 4.23 1.02 9.66
N THR A 92 4.95 2.09 9.97
CA THR A 92 6.38 2.03 10.30
C THR A 92 6.62 1.26 11.60
N LYS A 93 5.79 1.46 12.63
CA LYS A 93 5.83 0.68 13.87
C LYS A 93 5.60 -0.81 13.61
N LEU A 94 4.64 -1.16 12.77
CA LEU A 94 4.33 -2.55 12.43
C LEU A 94 5.49 -3.21 11.67
N LEU A 95 6.07 -2.52 10.68
CA LEU A 95 7.24 -3.02 9.94
C LEU A 95 8.43 -3.26 10.88
N ASN A 96 8.69 -2.31 11.79
CA ASN A 96 9.76 -2.43 12.78
C ASN A 96 9.51 -3.58 13.75
N PHE A 97 8.27 -3.78 14.20
CA PHE A 97 7.92 -4.89 15.08
C PHE A 97 8.09 -6.24 14.38
N SER A 98 7.60 -6.37 13.15
CA SER A 98 7.79 -7.56 12.32
C SER A 98 9.27 -7.90 12.12
N LYS A 99 10.10 -6.90 11.78
CA LYS A 99 11.55 -7.07 11.65
C LYS A 99 12.20 -7.54 12.95
N LYS A 100 11.82 -6.95 14.09
CA LYS A 100 12.33 -7.35 15.41
C LYS A 100 11.94 -8.78 15.76
N LEU A 101 10.70 -9.19 15.48
CA LEU A 101 10.26 -10.57 15.70
C LEU A 101 11.05 -11.56 14.84
N ALA A 102 11.20 -11.29 13.55
CA ALA A 102 11.97 -12.13 12.64
C ALA A 102 13.45 -12.24 13.09
N GLN A 103 14.05 -11.14 13.53
CA GLN A 103 15.40 -11.15 14.08
C GLN A 103 15.52 -11.97 15.37
N ARG A 104 14.55 -11.84 16.28
CA ARG A 104 14.53 -12.60 17.53
C ARG A 104 14.35 -14.10 17.28
N GLU A 105 13.45 -14.47 16.38
CA GLU A 105 13.23 -15.86 16.00
C GLU A 105 14.49 -16.46 15.38
N LYS A 106 15.14 -15.73 14.46
CA LYS A 106 16.41 -16.14 13.88
C LYS A 106 17.48 -16.32 14.95
N ALA A 107 17.64 -15.35 15.86
CA ALA A 107 18.62 -15.43 16.94
C ALA A 107 18.38 -16.64 17.87
N LEU A 108 17.12 -16.95 18.20
CA LEU A 108 16.77 -18.13 19.00
C LEU A 108 17.12 -19.43 18.26
N LYS A 109 16.78 -19.53 16.96
CA LYS A 109 17.12 -20.69 16.13
C LYS A 109 18.63 -20.87 16.00
N ASP A 110 19.36 -19.78 15.80
CA ASP A 110 20.82 -19.79 15.70
C ASP A 110 21.45 -20.19 17.05
N ALA A 111 20.94 -19.69 18.17
CA ALA A 111 21.41 -20.08 19.51
C ALA A 111 21.18 -21.57 19.81
N GLN A 112 19.98 -22.09 19.49
CA GLN A 112 19.68 -23.52 19.63
C GLN A 112 20.57 -24.39 18.75
N MET A 113 20.80 -23.98 17.49
CA MET A 113 21.69 -24.69 16.58
C MET A 113 23.13 -24.68 17.08
N ASN A 114 23.64 -23.52 17.51
CA ASN A 114 24.99 -23.39 18.05
C ASN A 114 25.20 -24.26 19.30
N HIS A 115 24.20 -24.33 20.18
CA HIS A 115 24.25 -25.22 21.34
C HIS A 115 24.34 -26.69 20.93
N LEU A 116 23.53 -27.12 19.96
CA LEU A 116 23.54 -28.49 19.45
C LEU A 116 24.89 -28.84 18.80
N VAL A 117 25.42 -27.94 17.97
CA VAL A 117 26.74 -28.08 17.35
C VAL A 117 27.83 -28.18 18.40
N ALA A 118 27.78 -27.35 19.45
CA ALA A 118 28.76 -27.37 20.53
C ALA A 118 28.73 -28.71 21.29
N LEU A 119 27.54 -29.22 21.61
CA LEU A 119 27.37 -30.51 22.28
C LEU A 119 27.99 -31.66 21.49
N TYR A 120 27.68 -31.77 20.19
CA TYR A 120 28.25 -32.82 19.34
C TYR A 120 29.73 -32.61 19.04
N SER A 121 30.20 -31.36 18.99
CA SER A 121 31.62 -31.04 18.78
C SER A 121 32.50 -31.41 19.97
N ALA A 122 31.95 -31.36 21.19
CA ALA A 122 32.64 -31.75 22.41
C ALA A 122 32.58 -33.25 22.70
N MET A 123 31.72 -33.98 21.97
CA MET A 123 31.55 -35.42 22.11
C MET A 123 32.65 -36.18 21.34
N GLU A 124 33.00 -37.36 21.83
CA GLU A 124 33.87 -38.30 21.11
C GLU A 124 33.34 -38.57 19.68
N PRO A 125 34.16 -38.44 18.62
CA PRO A 125 33.70 -38.52 17.23
C PRO A 125 32.93 -39.81 16.90
N GLY A 126 33.37 -40.95 17.43
CA GLY A 126 32.67 -42.23 17.23
C GLY A 126 31.30 -42.28 17.90
N LYS A 127 31.15 -41.71 19.09
CA LYS A 127 29.85 -41.61 19.78
C LYS A 127 28.91 -40.66 19.05
N ALA A 128 29.43 -39.52 18.61
CA ALA A 128 28.65 -38.56 17.83
C ALA A 128 28.18 -39.18 16.51
N ALA A 129 29.05 -39.91 15.80
CA ALA A 129 28.71 -40.63 14.57
C ALA A 129 27.61 -41.68 14.81
N ALA A 130 27.72 -42.50 15.86
CA ALA A 130 26.73 -43.51 16.20
C ALA A 130 25.35 -42.91 16.55
N ILE A 131 25.31 -41.75 17.21
CA ILE A 131 24.05 -41.03 17.49
C ILE A 131 23.48 -40.43 16.20
N MET A 132 24.32 -39.74 15.41
CA MET A 132 23.90 -39.13 14.15
C MET A 132 23.42 -40.16 13.13
N ASP A 133 23.94 -41.38 13.16
CA ASP A 133 23.46 -42.48 12.31
C ASP A 133 21.98 -42.82 12.58
N LYS A 134 21.51 -42.63 13.81
CA LYS A 134 20.10 -42.82 14.18
C LYS A 134 19.22 -41.60 13.90
N LEU A 135 19.80 -40.47 13.51
CA LEU A 135 19.06 -39.25 13.22
C LEU A 135 18.60 -39.20 11.76
N ASN A 136 17.57 -38.39 11.53
CA ASN A 136 17.13 -38.00 10.19
C ASN A 136 18.27 -37.30 9.42
N LEU A 137 18.48 -37.69 8.16
CA LEU A 137 19.46 -37.10 7.24
C LEU A 137 19.43 -35.57 7.22
N LYS A 138 18.25 -34.94 7.11
CA LYS A 138 18.07 -33.47 7.13
C LYS A 138 18.58 -32.84 8.42
N THR A 139 18.39 -33.51 9.56
CA THR A 139 18.87 -33.02 10.86
C THR A 139 20.39 -33.12 10.93
N VAL A 140 20.97 -34.24 10.51
CA VAL A 140 22.43 -34.45 10.48
C VAL A 140 23.10 -33.43 9.56
N VAL A 141 22.59 -33.27 8.34
CA VAL A 141 23.08 -32.28 7.37
C VAL A 141 23.01 -30.87 7.95
N ARG A 142 21.91 -30.51 8.63
CA ARG A 142 21.79 -29.21 9.28
C ARG A 142 22.84 -29.02 10.37
N ILE A 143 23.05 -29.99 11.25
CA ILE A 143 24.06 -29.88 12.32
C ILE A 143 25.47 -29.76 11.73
N LEU A 144 25.81 -30.62 10.77
CA LEU A 144 27.14 -30.64 10.14
C LEU A 144 27.42 -29.36 9.34
N LYS A 145 26.41 -28.75 8.70
CA LYS A 145 26.54 -27.48 7.97
C LYS A 145 26.98 -26.32 8.87
N TYR A 146 26.54 -26.30 10.13
CA TYR A 146 26.90 -25.27 11.10
C TYR A 146 28.13 -25.65 11.94
N MET A 147 28.65 -26.87 11.78
CA MET A 147 29.82 -27.37 12.49
C MET A 147 31.13 -26.95 11.79
N LYS A 148 32.18 -26.71 12.57
CA LYS A 148 33.53 -26.49 12.01
C LYS A 148 33.95 -27.71 11.18
N GLY A 149 34.42 -27.49 9.95
CA GLY A 149 34.76 -28.56 9.01
C GLY A 149 35.70 -29.64 9.56
N LYS A 150 36.66 -29.26 10.43
CA LYS A 150 37.55 -30.22 11.12
C LYS A 150 36.78 -31.21 12.01
N ASN A 151 35.81 -30.73 12.78
CA ASN A 151 35.00 -31.58 13.67
C ASN A 151 34.01 -32.43 12.86
N ALA A 152 33.38 -31.81 11.85
CA ALA A 152 32.48 -32.52 10.94
C ALA A 152 33.21 -33.67 10.23
N GLY A 153 34.42 -33.41 9.69
CA GLY A 153 35.23 -34.43 9.02
C GLY A 153 35.63 -35.59 9.94
N LYS A 154 36.00 -35.31 11.20
CA LYS A 154 36.29 -36.36 12.20
C LYS A 154 35.07 -37.24 12.49
N ILE A 155 33.89 -36.65 12.59
CA ILE A 155 32.65 -37.40 12.83
C ILE A 155 32.28 -38.22 11.58
N MET A 156 32.35 -37.63 10.39
CA MET A 156 32.06 -38.32 9.13
C MET A 156 33.02 -39.48 8.86
N ALA A 157 34.29 -39.36 9.27
CA ALA A 157 35.26 -40.46 9.16
C ALA A 157 34.90 -41.70 10.01
N MET A 158 34.06 -41.52 11.05
CA MET A 158 33.58 -42.60 11.90
C MET A 158 32.18 -43.11 11.48
N MET A 159 31.62 -42.58 10.39
CA MET A 159 30.32 -43.01 9.84
C MET A 159 30.50 -44.08 8.74
N PRO A 160 29.46 -44.87 8.45
CA PRO A 160 29.44 -45.75 7.28
C PRO A 160 29.66 -44.97 5.98
N PRO A 161 30.46 -45.47 5.01
CA PRO A 161 30.76 -44.78 3.76
C PRO A 161 29.52 -44.35 2.97
N GLU A 162 28.49 -45.19 2.92
CA GLU A 162 27.24 -44.94 2.21
C GLU A 162 26.49 -43.75 2.82
N LYS A 163 26.48 -43.67 4.15
CA LYS A 163 25.89 -42.55 4.91
C LYS A 163 26.67 -41.27 4.67
N GLY A 164 28.01 -41.35 4.73
CA GLY A 164 28.91 -40.23 4.48
C GLY A 164 28.74 -39.64 3.07
N ALA A 165 28.62 -40.48 2.05
CA ALA A 165 28.34 -40.07 0.68
C ALA A 165 26.98 -39.35 0.57
N THR A 166 25.93 -39.94 1.15
CA THR A 166 24.58 -39.35 1.16
C THR A 166 24.55 -37.98 1.83
N ILE A 167 25.22 -37.83 2.98
CA ILE A 167 25.36 -36.56 3.69
C ILE A 167 26.13 -35.54 2.85
N SER A 168 27.22 -35.97 2.20
CA SER A 168 28.07 -35.11 1.36
C SER A 168 27.30 -34.57 0.15
N GLU A 169 26.52 -35.42 -0.53
CA GLU A 169 25.64 -34.98 -1.61
C GLU A 169 24.57 -33.99 -1.11
N ALA A 170 23.97 -34.27 0.03
CA ALA A 170 22.95 -33.40 0.61
C ALA A 170 23.52 -32.03 1.03
N LEU A 171 24.75 -32.00 1.54
CA LEU A 171 25.47 -30.75 1.85
C LEU A 171 25.78 -29.95 0.57
N SER A 172 26.20 -30.61 -0.50
CA SER A 172 26.46 -29.97 -1.81
C SER A 172 25.20 -29.34 -2.42
N LYS A 173 24.06 -30.03 -2.34
CA LYS A 173 22.76 -29.57 -2.86
C LYS A 173 22.10 -28.48 -1.99
N SER A 174 22.52 -28.31 -0.74
CA SER A 174 21.92 -27.36 0.21
C SER A 174 22.51 -25.94 0.12
N ASN A 175 23.15 -25.59 -0.99
CA ASN A 175 23.64 -24.25 -1.27
C ASN A 175 22.56 -23.39 -1.92
#